data_AF-A0A0D8LBL2-F1
#
_entry.id   AF-A0A0D8LBL2-F1
#
_cell.length_a   1.000
_cell.length_b   1.000
_cell.length_c   1.000
_cell.angle_alpha   90.00
_cell.angle_beta   90.00
_cell.angle_gamma   90.00
#
_symmetry.space_group_name_H-M   'P 1'
#
loop_
_entity.id
_entity.type
_entity.pdbx_description
1 polymer ?
#
loop_
_entity_poly.entity_id
_entity_poly.type
_entity_poly.pdbx_seq_one_letter_code
_entity_poly.pdbx_strand_id
1 'polypeptide(L)' 'MESEPIQVPKDLLEELASEYQSKILWFMQAYSGYYNIVGTRWNRDYNDYVDSFNAAAELLGWDKMEKIE' A
#
# COMPACT_ATOMS: atom_id res chain seq x y z
N MET A 1 -13.42 27.46 -4.20
CA MET A 1 -12.15 27.66 -3.51
C MET A 1 -11.19 26.66 -4.13
N GLU A 2 -10.20 27.14 -4.86
CA GLU A 2 -9.13 26.26 -5.34
C GLU A 2 -8.34 25.78 -4.12
N SER A 3 -8.30 24.47 -3.91
CA SER A 3 -7.49 23.88 -2.85
C SER A 3 -6.03 24.03 -3.24
N GLU A 4 -5.23 24.73 -2.45
CA GLU A 4 -3.78 24.71 -2.65
C GLU A 4 -3.27 23.26 -2.54
N PRO A 5 -2.41 22.80 -3.47
CA PRO A 5 -1.85 21.47 -3.39
C PRO A 5 -1.03 21.34 -2.11
N ILE A 6 -1.43 20.40 -1.24
CA ILE A 6 -0.70 20.08 -0.01
C ILE A 6 0.64 19.48 -0.42
N GLN A 7 1.74 20.14 -0.05
CA GLN A 7 3.07 19.55 -0.16
C GLN A 7 3.30 18.61 1.02
N VAL A 8 3.36 17.31 0.74
CA VAL A 8 3.72 16.31 1.75
C VAL A 8 5.25 16.20 1.79
N PRO A 9 5.88 16.32 2.97
CA PRO A 9 7.32 16.11 3.12
C PRO A 9 7.74 14.73 2.62
N LYS A 10 8.88 14.66 1.93
CA LYS A 10 9.39 13.42 1.32
C LYS A 10 9.65 12.34 2.36
N ASP A 11 10.26 12.71 3.48
CA ASP A 11 10.53 11.83 4.62
C ASP A 11 9.25 11.20 5.18
N LEU A 12 8.16 11.97 5.27
CA LEU A 12 6.86 11.45 5.71
C LEU A 12 6.27 10.44 4.71
N LEU A 13 6.42 10.69 3.41
CA LEU A 13 6.01 9.73 2.38
C LEU A 13 6.85 8.44 2.44
N GLU A 14 8.16 8.56 2.66
CA GLU A 14 9.07 7.42 2.80
C GLU A 14 8.74 6.58 4.04
N GLU A 15 8.42 7.23 5.16
CA GLU A 15 7.96 6.55 6.39
C GLU A 15 6.64 5.82 6.14
N LEU A 16 5.66 6.48 5.50
CA LEU A 16 4.37 5.89 5.16
C LEU A 16 4.52 4.66 4.24
N ALA A 17 5.33 4.78 3.20
CA ALA A 17 5.62 3.68 2.28
C ALA A 17 6.28 2.50 3.02
N SER A 18 7.24 2.78 3.90
CA SER A 18 7.93 1.77 4.71
C SER A 18 6.97 1.06 5.69
N GLU A 19 6.04 1.80 6.28
CA GLU A 19 5.01 1.25 7.19
C GLU A 19 4.09 0.28 6.44
N TYR A 20 3.56 0.68 5.28
CA TYR A 20 2.68 -0.19 4.50
C TYR A 20 3.42 -1.40 3.93
N GLN A 21 4.66 -1.23 3.46
CA GLN A 21 5.49 -2.35 3.05
C GLN A 21 5.66 -3.37 4.19
N SER A 22 5.92 -2.91 5.41
CA SER A 22 6.04 -3.78 6.59
C SER A 22 4.71 -4.49 6.92
N LYS A 23 3.57 -3.78 6.83
CA LYS A 23 2.23 -4.36 7.02
C LYS A 23 1.92 -5.42 5.98
N ILE A 24 2.22 -5.16 4.71
CA ILE A 24 2.01 -6.11 3.61
C ILE A 24 2.80 -7.40 3.86
N LEU A 25 4.09 -7.28 4.18
CA LEU A 25 4.93 -8.45 4.47
C LEU A 25 4.41 -9.28 5.64
N TRP A 26 4.05 -8.60 6.74
CA TRP A 26 3.45 -9.27 7.89
C TRP A 26 2.13 -9.95 7.53
N PHE A 27 1.27 -9.26 6.78
CA PHE A 27 -0.04 -9.77 6.39
C PHE A 27 0.06 -11.00 5.48
N MET A 28 0.96 -10.97 4.50
CA MET A 28 1.25 -12.12 3.64
C MET A 28 1.70 -13.34 4.43
N GLN A 29 2.48 -13.14 5.50
CA GLN A 29 2.93 -14.21 6.38
C GLN A 29 1.78 -14.74 7.24
N ALA A 30 1.02 -13.84 7.89
CA ALA A 30 -0.06 -14.19 8.80
C ALA A 30 -1.24 -14.90 8.10
N TYR A 31 -1.56 -14.47 6.88
CA TYR A 31 -2.68 -14.99 6.08
C TYR A 31 -2.21 -15.76 4.85
N SER A 32 -1.04 -16.41 4.96
CA SER A 32 -0.48 -17.24 3.90
C SER A 32 -1.49 -18.27 3.42
N GLY A 33 -1.71 -18.32 2.10
CA GLY A 33 -2.71 -19.18 1.46
C GLY A 33 -4.15 -18.65 1.48
N TYR A 34 -4.42 -17.52 2.12
CA TYR A 34 -5.74 -16.87 2.12
C TYR A 34 -5.74 -15.52 1.40
N TYR A 35 -4.70 -14.69 1.58
CA TYR A 35 -4.64 -13.34 1.00
C TYR A 35 -4.62 -13.34 -0.54
N ASN A 36 -4.14 -14.44 -1.15
CA ASN A 36 -4.07 -14.62 -2.59
C ASN A 36 -5.32 -15.28 -3.19
N ILE A 37 -6.35 -15.57 -2.38
CA ILE A 37 -7.62 -16.08 -2.88
C ILE A 37 -8.51 -14.89 -3.24
N VAL A 38 -8.63 -14.64 -4.54
CA VAL A 38 -9.45 -13.58 -5.14
C VAL A 38 -10.87 -13.56 -4.58
N GLY A 39 -11.37 -12.37 -4.26
CA GLY A 39 -12.74 -12.14 -3.80
C GLY A 39 -12.97 -12.44 -2.31
N THR A 40 -11.97 -12.95 -1.59
CA THR A 40 -12.06 -13.09 -0.14
C THR A 40 -11.86 -11.77 0.58
N ARG A 41 -12.23 -11.71 1.87
CA ARG A 41 -11.87 -10.57 2.73
C ARG A 41 -10.35 -10.34 2.75
N TRP A 42 -9.56 -11.39 2.89
CA TRP A 42 -8.10 -11.27 3.03
C TRP A 42 -7.43 -10.75 1.75
N ASN A 43 -7.97 -11.08 0.57
CA ASN A 43 -7.53 -10.51 -0.70
C ASN A 43 -7.86 -9.01 -0.80
N ARG A 44 -9.06 -8.60 -0.37
CA ARG A 44 -9.41 -7.17 -0.31
C ARG A 44 -8.52 -6.41 0.67
N ASP A 45 -8.37 -6.90 1.90
CA ASP A 45 -7.53 -6.28 2.93
C ASP A 45 -6.06 -6.17 2.45
N TYR A 46 -5.52 -7.18 1.75
CA TYR A 46 -4.19 -7.11 1.12
C TYR A 46 -4.11 -6.01 0.06
N ASN A 47 -5.07 -5.99 -0.87
CA ASN A 47 -5.12 -5.01 -1.95
C ASN A 47 -5.27 -3.56 -1.43
N ASP A 48 -5.98 -3.36 -0.32
CA ASP A 48 -6.12 -2.04 0.33
C ASP A 48 -4.78 -1.53 0.91
N TYR A 49 -3.96 -2.43 1.47
CA TYR A 49 -2.60 -2.07 1.89
C TYR A 49 -1.69 -1.77 0.71
N VAL A 50 -1.79 -2.55 -0.38
CA VAL A 50 -1.06 -2.32 -1.62
C VAL A 50 -1.44 -0.97 -2.24
N ASP A 51 -2.72 -0.62 -2.27
CA ASP A 51 -3.19 0.68 -2.75
C ASP A 51 -2.59 1.84 -1.94
N SER A 52 -2.51 1.68 -0.61
CA SER A 52 -1.94 2.69 0.27
C SER A 52 -0.42 2.85 0.09
N PHE A 53 0.31 1.74 -0.08
CA PHE A 53 1.72 1.78 -0.46
C PHE A 53 1.91 2.46 -1.83
N ASN A 54 1.11 2.06 -2.83
CA ASN A 54 1.23 2.56 -4.19
C ASN A 54 0.94 4.05 -4.31
N ALA A 55 0.04 4.60 -3.48
CA ALA A 55 -0.20 6.04 -3.41
C ALA A 55 1.04 6.81 -2.95
N ALA A 56 1.75 6.31 -1.93
CA ALA A 56 3.01 6.92 -1.49
C ALA A 56 4.13 6.72 -2.53
N ALA A 57 4.25 5.51 -3.10
CA ALA A 57 5.24 5.18 -4.11
C ALA A 57 5.09 6.05 -5.37
N GLU A 58 3.87 6.36 -5.80
CA GLU A 58 3.61 7.24 -6.93
C GLU A 58 4.13 8.66 -6.71
N LEU A 59 3.90 9.22 -5.52
CA LEU A 59 4.41 10.55 -5.15
C LEU A 59 5.94 10.58 -5.01
N LEU A 60 6.54 9.44 -4.64
CA LEU A 60 7.98 9.27 -4.50
C LEU A 60 8.69 8.89 -5.81
N GLY A 61 7.95 8.49 -6.85
CA GLY A 61 8.51 7.93 -8.09
C GLY A 61 9.15 6.54 -7.90
N TRP A 62 8.65 5.75 -6.95
CA TRP A 62 9.11 4.39 -6.66
C TRP A 62 8.33 3.33 -7.44
N ASP A 63 8.89 2.12 -7.49
CA ASP A 63 8.21 0.96 -8.05
C ASP A 63 6.95 0.63 -7.24
N LYS A 64 5.88 0.30 -7.95
CA LYS A 64 4.58 -0.09 -7.38
C LYS A 64 4.54 -1.59 -7.12
N MET A 65 3.79 -2.01 -6.11
CA MET A 65 3.47 -3.41 -5.87
C MET A 65 2.21 -3.82 -6.65
N GLU A 66 2.20 -5.07 -7.11
CA GLU A 66 1.06 -5.63 -7.84
C GLU A 66 -0.08 -6.00 -6.89
N LYS A 67 -1.30 -5.73 -7.34
CA LYS A 67 -2.53 -6.24 -6.71
C LYS A 67 -2.81 -7.66 -7.19
N ILE A 68 -3.62 -8.38 -6.43
CA ILE A 68 -4.10 -9.71 -6.82
C ILE A 68 -5.57 -9.60 -7.25
N GLU A 69 -5.84 -9.88 -8.52
CA GLU A 69 -7.15 -9.84 -9.18
C GLU A 69 -7.67 -11.22 -9.59
#